data_AF-A0A936Z1N4-F1
#
_entry.id   AF-A0A936Z1N4-F1
#
_cell.length_a   1.000
_cell.length_b   1.000
_cell.length_c   1.000
_cell.angle_alpha   90.00
_cell.angle_beta   90.00
_cell.angle_gamma   90.00
#
_symmetry.space_group_name_H-M   'P 1'
#
loop_
_entity.id
_entity.type
_entity.pdbx_description
1 polymer ?
#
loop_
_entity_poly.entity_id
_entity_poly.type
_entity_poly.pdbx_seq_one_letter_code
_entity_poly.pdbx_strand_id
1 'polypeptide(L)'
;METSADFDRLLAEGLAASRQGEGESAMALFQRASEADPASALPHFLLASEQASAGDFARAELAFAKALLLAPDFALARYQLGLLQFSSARAPVALLTWQPLFSLPEEEALLHFVRGFSALAQEAPGESLAHFRRGLACTPANPALCTDILQVVEAVERLAAGTPPASEDAPASHVLLSAYSRGLH
;
A
#
# COMPACT_ATOMS: atom_id res chain seq x y z
N MET A 1 -10.76 3.42 -31.42
CA MET A 1 -9.54 4.22 -31.17
C MET A 1 -9.81 5.35 -30.18
N GLU A 2 -10.97 6.02 -30.23
CA GLU A 2 -11.34 7.10 -29.29
C GLU A 2 -11.36 6.67 -27.81
N THR A 3 -11.89 5.49 -27.49
CA THR A 3 -11.97 5.00 -26.10
C THR A 3 -10.61 4.81 -25.41
N SER A 4 -9.58 4.39 -26.16
CA SER A 4 -8.21 4.23 -25.64
C SER A 4 -7.57 5.58 -25.34
N ALA A 5 -7.78 6.58 -26.22
CA ALA A 5 -7.26 7.92 -26.02
C ALA A 5 -7.92 8.62 -24.83
N ASP A 6 -9.22 8.40 -24.63
CA ASP A 6 -9.93 8.91 -23.46
C ASP A 6 -9.48 8.24 -22.16
N PHE A 7 -9.26 6.91 -22.17
CA PHE A 7 -8.72 6.18 -21.02
C PHE A 7 -7.35 6.74 -20.58
N ASP A 8 -6.40 6.83 -21.50
CA ASP A 8 -5.05 7.30 -21.22
C ASP A 8 -5.06 8.75 -20.70
N ARG A 9 -5.92 9.59 -21.28
CA ARG A 9 -6.11 10.97 -20.83
C ARG A 9 -6.68 11.04 -19.42
N LEU A 10 -7.73 10.29 -19.13
CA LEU A 10 -8.36 10.25 -17.79
C LEU A 10 -7.38 9.76 -16.73
N LEU A 11 -6.56 8.75 -17.04
CA LEU A 11 -5.49 8.29 -16.15
C LEU A 11 -4.43 9.37 -15.91
N ALA A 12 -3.95 10.02 -16.96
CA ALA A 12 -2.94 11.05 -16.85
C ALA A 12 -3.42 12.26 -16.02
N GLU A 13 -4.65 12.71 -16.26
CA GLU A 13 -5.31 13.76 -15.49
C GLU A 13 -5.50 13.33 -14.02
N GLY A 14 -5.98 12.12 -13.77
CA GLY A 14 -6.19 11.59 -12.41
C GLY A 14 -4.89 11.49 -11.62
N LEU A 15 -3.82 11.00 -12.25
CA LEU A 15 -2.49 10.96 -11.65
C LEU A 15 -1.93 12.37 -11.37
N ALA A 16 -2.23 13.35 -12.22
CA ALA A 16 -1.84 14.74 -11.99
C ALA A 16 -2.61 15.37 -10.83
N ALA A 17 -3.91 15.12 -10.71
CA ALA A 17 -4.74 15.56 -9.59
C ALA A 17 -4.26 14.95 -8.26
N SER A 18 -3.98 13.64 -8.25
CA SER A 18 -3.42 12.93 -7.09
C SER A 18 -2.12 13.58 -6.60
N ARG A 19 -1.17 13.87 -7.51
CA ARG A 19 0.09 14.55 -7.17
C ARG A 19 -0.09 15.98 -6.62
N GLN A 20 -1.20 16.62 -6.95
CA GLN A 20 -1.56 17.97 -6.46
C GLN A 20 -2.32 17.93 -5.13
N GLY A 21 -2.61 16.74 -4.58
CA GLY A 21 -3.40 16.57 -3.37
C GLY A 21 -4.91 16.69 -3.59
N GLU A 22 -5.36 16.70 -4.85
CA GLU A 22 -6.78 16.80 -5.22
C GLU A 22 -7.44 15.41 -5.24
N GLY A 23 -7.42 14.72 -4.10
CA GLY A 23 -7.83 13.30 -4.00
C GLY A 23 -9.23 13.01 -4.53
N GLU A 24 -10.23 13.86 -4.23
CA GLU A 24 -11.59 13.68 -4.76
C GLU A 24 -11.67 13.79 -6.29
N SER A 25 -10.93 14.74 -6.86
CA SER A 25 -10.83 14.92 -8.33
C SER A 25 -10.15 13.72 -8.97
N ALA A 26 -9.04 13.25 -8.38
CA ALA A 26 -8.33 12.05 -8.82
C ALA A 26 -9.25 10.82 -8.80
N MET A 27 -10.00 10.62 -7.72
CA MET A 27 -10.97 9.53 -7.59
C MET A 27 -12.06 9.61 -8.67
N ALA A 28 -12.62 10.78 -8.94
CA ALA A 28 -13.62 10.95 -9.99
C ALA A 28 -13.04 10.62 -11.38
N LEU A 29 -11.80 11.01 -11.65
CA LEU A 29 -11.10 10.74 -12.91
C LEU A 29 -10.78 9.25 -13.07
N PHE A 30 -10.31 8.57 -12.03
CA PHE A 30 -10.05 7.13 -12.07
C PHE A 30 -11.35 6.31 -12.18
N GLN A 31 -12.45 6.78 -11.58
CA GLN A 31 -13.76 6.16 -11.76
C GLN A 31 -14.18 6.21 -13.24
N ARG A 32 -14.07 7.37 -13.88
CA ARG A 32 -14.33 7.52 -15.32
C ARG A 32 -13.36 6.70 -16.17
N ALA A 33 -12.08 6.60 -15.79
CA ALA A 33 -11.12 5.73 -16.49
C ALA A 33 -11.54 4.26 -16.40
N SER A 34 -12.07 3.81 -15.26
CA SER A 34 -12.59 2.44 -15.11
C SER A 34 -13.84 2.16 -15.94
N GLU A 35 -14.60 3.19 -16.29
CA GLU A 35 -15.75 3.08 -17.19
C GLU A 35 -15.32 3.09 -18.66
N ALA A 36 -14.26 3.84 -19.00
CA ALA A 36 -13.68 3.88 -20.33
C ALA A 36 -12.99 2.55 -20.70
N ASP A 37 -12.29 1.92 -19.77
CA ASP A 37 -11.76 0.56 -19.92
C ASP A 37 -12.12 -0.33 -18.72
N PRO A 38 -13.25 -1.06 -18.81
CA PRO A 38 -13.71 -1.96 -17.74
C PRO A 38 -12.83 -3.19 -17.51
N ALA A 39 -11.92 -3.52 -18.44
CA ALA A 39 -11.01 -4.66 -18.31
C ALA A 39 -9.71 -4.28 -17.58
N SER A 40 -9.42 -2.98 -17.45
CA SER A 40 -8.19 -2.51 -16.81
C SER A 40 -8.26 -2.57 -15.29
N ALA A 41 -7.26 -3.22 -14.69
CA ALA A 41 -7.10 -3.26 -13.23
C ALA A 41 -6.53 -1.93 -12.68
N LEU A 42 -5.83 -1.15 -13.50
CA LEU A 42 -5.06 0.01 -13.04
C LEU A 42 -5.92 1.12 -12.42
N PRO A 43 -7.06 1.54 -13.01
CA PRO A 43 -7.93 2.53 -12.37
C PRO A 43 -8.44 2.09 -11.00
N HIS A 44 -8.73 0.80 -10.83
CA HIS A 44 -9.18 0.25 -9.55
C HIS A 44 -8.08 0.25 -8.49
N PHE A 45 -6.84 -0.06 -8.87
CA PHE A 45 -5.69 0.09 -7.99
C PHE A 45 -5.47 1.56 -7.56
N LEU A 46 -5.56 2.50 -8.51
CA LEU A 46 -5.37 3.93 -8.21
C LEU A 46 -6.50 4.48 -7.34
N LEU A 47 -7.76 4.12 -7.62
CA LEU A 47 -8.91 4.43 -6.76
C LEU A 47 -8.70 3.93 -5.33
N ALA A 48 -8.25 2.68 -5.20
CA ALA A 48 -8.01 2.07 -3.89
C ALA A 48 -6.91 2.81 -3.12
N SER A 49 -5.85 3.23 -3.80
CA SER A 49 -4.77 4.02 -3.22
C SER A 49 -5.27 5.36 -2.69
N GLU A 50 -6.07 6.10 -3.48
CA GLU A 50 -6.65 7.38 -3.03
C GLU A 50 -7.63 7.19 -1.86
N GLN A 51 -8.45 6.14 -1.90
CA GLN A 51 -9.38 5.81 -0.81
C GLN A 51 -8.66 5.44 0.49
N ALA A 52 -7.58 4.65 0.40
CA ALA A 52 -6.77 4.29 1.55
C ALA A 52 -6.11 5.52 2.16
N SER A 53 -5.56 6.40 1.33
CA SER A 53 -5.00 7.67 1.75
C SER A 53 -6.02 8.60 2.41
N ALA A 54 -7.27 8.60 1.95
CA ALA A 54 -8.38 9.31 2.58
C ALA A 54 -8.93 8.64 3.86
N GLY A 55 -8.39 7.47 4.25
CA GLY A 55 -8.84 6.70 5.41
C GLY A 55 -10.09 5.84 5.18
N ASP A 56 -10.62 5.81 3.95
CA ASP A 56 -11.76 4.96 3.57
C ASP A 56 -11.28 3.54 3.22
N PHE A 57 -10.81 2.85 4.26
CA PHE A 57 -10.23 1.50 4.15
C PHE A 57 -11.22 0.46 3.62
N ALA A 58 -12.52 0.62 3.91
CA ALA A 58 -13.54 -0.30 3.43
C ALA A 58 -13.67 -0.25 1.90
N ARG A 59 -13.72 0.95 1.30
CA ARG A 59 -13.77 1.09 -0.16
C ARG A 59 -12.44 0.70 -0.80
N ALA A 60 -11.31 1.06 -0.16
CA ALA A 60 -9.99 0.69 -0.66
C ALA A 60 -9.82 -0.83 -0.78
N GLU A 61 -10.22 -1.59 0.24
CA GLU A 61 -10.17 -3.06 0.20
C GLU A 61 -10.99 -3.63 -0.97
N LEU A 62 -12.20 -3.13 -1.20
CA LEU A 62 -13.04 -3.55 -2.32
C LEU A 62 -12.42 -3.20 -3.68
N ALA A 63 -11.83 -2.01 -3.80
CA ALA A 63 -11.20 -1.55 -5.05
C ALA A 63 -9.92 -2.32 -5.36
N PHE A 64 -9.06 -2.61 -4.36
CA PHE A 64 -7.91 -3.49 -4.55
C PHE A 64 -8.33 -4.91 -4.92
N ALA A 65 -9.35 -5.46 -4.25
CA ALA A 65 -9.89 -6.78 -4.59
C ALA A 65 -10.40 -6.82 -6.04
N LYS A 66 -11.06 -5.75 -6.51
CA LYS A 66 -11.48 -5.63 -7.92
C LYS A 66 -10.29 -5.56 -8.88
N ALA A 67 -9.23 -4.82 -8.53
CA ALA A 67 -8.00 -4.80 -9.33
C ALA A 67 -7.39 -6.21 -9.47
N LEU A 68 -7.38 -7.00 -8.38
CA LEU A 68 -6.89 -8.38 -8.40
C LEU A 68 -7.80 -9.37 -9.12
N LEU A 69 -9.10 -9.11 -9.17
CA LEU A 69 -10.02 -9.90 -9.98
C LEU A 69 -9.72 -9.75 -11.48
N LEU A 70 -9.37 -8.53 -11.90
CA LEU A 70 -9.06 -8.19 -13.29
C LEU A 70 -7.63 -8.57 -13.69
N ALA A 71 -6.67 -8.39 -12.78
CA ALA A 71 -5.27 -8.75 -12.96
C ALA A 71 -4.78 -9.56 -11.75
N PRO A 72 -4.97 -10.90 -11.77
CA PRO A 72 -4.57 -11.77 -10.66
C PRO A 72 -3.08 -11.77 -10.35
N ASP A 73 -2.23 -11.33 -11.27
CA ASP A 73 -0.76 -11.22 -11.14
C ASP A 73 -0.30 -9.83 -10.69
N PHE A 74 -1.21 -8.88 -10.44
CA PHE A 74 -0.87 -7.52 -10.03
C PHE A 74 -0.28 -7.49 -8.60
N ALA A 75 1.04 -7.73 -8.52
CA ALA A 75 1.77 -7.92 -7.27
C ALA A 75 1.63 -6.73 -6.32
N LEU A 76 1.69 -5.50 -6.83
CA LEU A 76 1.57 -4.29 -6.03
C LEU A 76 0.17 -4.12 -5.42
N ALA A 77 -0.90 -4.37 -6.17
CA ALA A 77 -2.27 -4.33 -5.65
C ALA A 77 -2.48 -5.39 -4.55
N ARG A 78 -1.91 -6.58 -4.74
CA ARG A 78 -1.94 -7.66 -3.74
C ARG A 78 -1.17 -7.30 -2.48
N TYR A 79 0.00 -6.69 -2.65
CA TYR A 79 0.79 -6.20 -1.54
C TYR A 79 0.00 -5.18 -0.72
N GLN A 80 -0.57 -4.16 -1.36
CA GLN A 80 -1.32 -3.10 -0.69
C GLN A 80 -2.60 -3.61 0.00
N LEU A 81 -3.33 -4.54 -0.64
CA LEU A 81 -4.48 -5.19 -0.01
C LEU A 81 -4.09 -5.93 1.27
N GLY A 82 -3.03 -6.74 1.22
CA GLY A 82 -2.58 -7.44 2.42
C GLY A 82 -2.07 -6.48 3.49
N LEU A 83 -1.45 -5.36 3.13
CA LEU A 83 -0.99 -4.35 4.10
C LEU A 83 -2.18 -3.73 4.84
N LEU A 84 -3.26 -3.41 4.11
CA LEU A 84 -4.49 -2.90 4.68
C LEU A 84 -5.17 -3.91 5.63
N GLN A 85 -5.12 -5.19 5.27
CA GLN A 85 -5.63 -6.27 6.11
C GLN A 85 -4.78 -6.45 7.37
N PHE A 86 -3.46 -6.38 7.22
CA PHE A 86 -2.50 -6.50 8.30
C PHE A 86 -2.67 -5.37 9.32
N SER A 87 -2.74 -4.12 8.86
CA SER A 87 -2.93 -2.95 9.71
C SER A 87 -4.29 -2.94 10.42
N SER A 88 -5.30 -3.59 9.83
CA SER A 88 -6.62 -3.81 10.43
C SER A 88 -6.66 -4.99 11.41
N ALA A 89 -5.51 -5.41 11.97
CA ALA A 89 -5.35 -6.57 12.85
C ALA A 89 -5.84 -7.92 12.26
N ARG A 90 -5.94 -8.04 10.93
CA ARG A 90 -6.30 -9.27 10.22
C ARG A 90 -5.07 -9.91 9.58
N ALA A 91 -3.99 -10.05 10.35
CA ALA A 91 -2.73 -10.64 9.87
C ALA A 91 -2.89 -12.02 9.20
N PRO A 92 -3.71 -12.97 9.69
CA PRO A 92 -3.92 -14.23 9.00
C PRO A 92 -4.53 -14.07 7.59
N VAL A 93 -5.43 -13.11 7.41
CA VAL A 93 -6.03 -12.80 6.10
C VAL A 93 -4.98 -12.18 5.18
N ALA A 94 -4.17 -11.25 5.69
CA ALA A 94 -3.08 -10.66 4.93
C ALA A 94 -2.09 -11.71 4.42
N LEU A 95 -1.71 -12.69 5.25
CA LEU A 95 -0.80 -13.78 4.85
C LEU A 95 -1.39 -14.65 3.75
N LEU A 96 -2.70 -14.93 3.78
CA LEU A 96 -3.38 -15.62 2.69
C LEU A 96 -3.39 -14.78 1.40
N THR A 97 -3.70 -13.49 1.51
CA THR A 97 -3.68 -12.56 0.38
C THR A 97 -2.28 -12.49 -0.25
N TRP A 98 -1.23 -12.45 0.56
CA TRP A 98 0.16 -12.38 0.12
C TRP A 98 0.77 -13.71 -0.32
N GLN A 99 0.05 -14.84 -0.19
CA GLN A 99 0.59 -16.17 -0.51
C GLN A 99 1.31 -16.22 -1.89
N PRO A 100 0.77 -15.63 -2.97
CA PRO A 100 1.46 -15.61 -4.27
C PRO A 100 2.79 -14.83 -4.27
N LEU A 101 2.93 -13.81 -3.41
CA LEU A 101 4.13 -12.96 -3.35
C LEU A 101 5.33 -13.71 -2.74
N PHE A 102 5.11 -14.81 -2.02
CA PHE A 102 6.19 -15.67 -1.52
C PHE A 102 6.89 -16.47 -2.63
N SER A 103 6.34 -16.48 -3.84
CA SER A 103 6.93 -17.14 -5.01
C SER A 103 7.70 -16.18 -5.92
N LEU A 104 7.80 -14.90 -5.56
CA LEU A 104 8.59 -13.92 -6.32
C LEU A 104 10.09 -14.23 -6.23
N PRO A 105 10.91 -13.78 -7.20
CA PRO A 105 12.37 -13.93 -7.16
C PRO A 105 13.00 -13.32 -5.90
N GLU A 106 14.18 -13.80 -5.49
CA GLU A 106 14.88 -13.29 -4.30
C GLU A 106 15.38 -11.84 -4.47
N GLU A 107 15.49 -11.37 -5.71
CA GLU A 107 15.84 -9.99 -6.06
C GLU A 107 14.64 -9.03 -6.00
N GLU A 108 13.42 -9.55 -5.83
CA GLU A 108 12.21 -8.76 -5.79
C GLU A 108 11.98 -8.20 -4.38
N ALA A 109 11.90 -6.87 -4.26
CA ALA A 109 11.76 -6.20 -2.96
C ALA A 109 10.47 -6.64 -2.22
N LEU A 110 9.37 -6.83 -2.97
CA LEU A 110 8.08 -7.25 -2.40
C LEU A 110 8.15 -8.57 -1.65
N LEU A 111 8.97 -9.54 -2.11
CA LEU A 111 9.16 -10.81 -1.40
C LEU A 111 9.68 -10.58 0.01
N HIS A 112 10.71 -9.76 0.13
CA HIS A 112 11.32 -9.45 1.42
C HIS A 112 10.39 -8.64 2.30
N PHE A 113 9.58 -7.73 1.74
CA PHE A 113 8.59 -7.01 2.52
C PHE A 113 7.51 -7.94 3.10
N VAL A 114 6.93 -8.86 2.32
CA VAL A 114 5.94 -9.80 2.85
C VAL A 114 6.53 -10.78 3.87
N ARG A 115 7.80 -11.20 3.70
CA ARG A 115 8.52 -11.99 4.71
C ARG A 115 8.74 -11.18 5.99
N GLY A 116 9.06 -9.90 5.87
CA GLY A 116 9.19 -8.99 7.01
C GLY A 116 7.91 -8.89 7.84
N PHE A 117 6.78 -8.61 7.18
CA PHE A 117 5.47 -8.59 7.86
C PHE A 117 5.05 -9.95 8.41
N SER A 118 5.40 -11.04 7.73
CA SER A 118 5.15 -12.40 8.23
C SER A 118 5.94 -12.71 9.50
N ALA A 119 7.19 -12.23 9.60
CA ALA A 119 7.97 -12.34 10.82
C ALA A 119 7.40 -11.46 11.96
N LEU A 120 6.86 -10.28 11.65
CA LEU A 120 6.14 -9.47 12.65
C LEU A 120 4.90 -10.19 13.21
N ALA A 121 4.10 -10.83 12.35
CA ALA A 121 2.95 -11.62 12.78
C ALA A 121 3.33 -12.80 13.68
N GLN A 122 4.58 -13.26 13.61
CA GLN A 122 5.15 -14.33 14.44
C GLN A 122 5.93 -13.80 15.64
N GLU A 123 5.84 -12.50 15.94
CA GLU A 123 6.56 -11.86 17.05
C GLU A 123 8.09 -12.05 16.97
N ALA A 124 8.62 -12.11 15.74
CA ALA A 124 10.05 -12.26 15.45
C ALA A 124 10.65 -10.96 14.88
N PRO A 125 10.82 -9.89 15.70
CA PRO A 125 11.23 -8.57 15.22
C PRO A 125 12.64 -8.56 14.59
N GLY A 126 13.56 -9.42 15.06
CA GLY A 126 14.90 -9.52 14.48
C GLY A 126 14.89 -10.02 13.03
N GLU A 127 14.10 -11.06 12.75
CA GLU A 127 13.92 -11.60 11.39
C GLU A 127 13.18 -10.60 10.51
N SER A 128 12.15 -9.94 11.06
CA SER A 128 11.43 -8.87 10.36
C SER A 128 12.37 -7.78 9.86
N LEU A 129 13.21 -7.24 10.74
CA LEU A 129 14.17 -6.18 10.38
C LEU A 129 15.18 -6.66 9.33
N ALA A 130 15.65 -7.90 9.43
CA ALA A 130 16.55 -8.48 8.43
C ALA A 130 15.89 -8.53 7.04
N HIS A 131 14.63 -8.96 6.98
CA HIS A 131 13.87 -8.99 5.73
C HIS A 131 13.62 -7.59 5.17
N PHE A 132 13.13 -6.64 5.95
CA PHE A 132 12.91 -5.28 5.45
C PHE A 132 14.19 -4.64 4.91
N ARG A 133 15.33 -4.80 5.59
CA ARG A 133 16.62 -4.30 5.12
C ARG A 133 17.07 -4.96 3.81
N ARG A 134 16.80 -6.26 3.61
CA ARG A 134 17.07 -6.94 2.34
C ARG A 134 16.20 -6.40 1.21
N GLY A 135 14.91 -6.18 1.47
CA GLY A 135 14.00 -5.59 0.48
C GLY A 135 14.41 -4.17 0.06
N LEU A 136 14.82 -3.35 1.02
CA LEU A 136 15.34 -1.99 0.77
C LEU A 136 16.66 -1.98 -0.02
N ALA A 137 17.43 -3.06 0.03
CA ALA A 137 18.66 -3.22 -0.74
C ALA A 137 18.44 -3.73 -2.18
N CYS A 138 17.23 -4.20 -2.50
CA CYS A 138 16.88 -4.67 -3.85
C CYS A 138 16.71 -3.47 -4.81
N THR A 139 17.11 -3.64 -6.07
CA THR A 139 17.00 -2.57 -7.10
C THR A 139 16.27 -3.07 -8.34
N PRO A 140 15.38 -2.25 -8.95
CA PRO A 140 14.85 -0.97 -8.46
C PRO A 140 13.69 -1.19 -7.46
N ALA A 141 13.84 -0.73 -6.22
CA ALA A 141 12.73 -0.70 -5.26
C ALA A 141 11.84 0.54 -5.47
N ASN A 142 10.53 0.39 -5.33
CA ASN A 142 9.58 1.50 -5.46
C ASN A 142 9.78 2.50 -4.30
N PRO A 143 10.09 3.79 -4.57
CA PRO A 143 10.43 4.77 -3.53
C PRO A 143 9.33 5.01 -2.49
N ALA A 144 8.06 4.94 -2.89
CA ALA A 144 6.94 5.10 -1.97
C ALA A 144 6.91 3.92 -0.97
N LEU A 145 7.00 2.69 -1.50
CA LEU A 145 7.10 1.48 -0.68
C LEU A 145 8.32 1.51 0.25
N CYS A 146 9.48 1.98 -0.23
CA CYS A 146 10.67 2.12 0.62
C CYS A 146 10.44 3.08 1.79
N THR A 147 9.73 4.19 1.55
CA THR A 147 9.42 5.19 2.59
C THR A 147 8.55 4.57 3.68
N ASP A 148 7.49 3.85 3.29
CA ASP A 148 6.60 3.16 4.24
C ASP A 148 7.36 2.10 5.04
N ILE A 149 8.22 1.31 4.39
CA ILE A 149 9.01 0.27 5.04
C ILE A 149 10.04 0.85 6.03
N LEU A 150 10.65 2.00 5.72
CA LEU A 150 11.56 2.67 6.65
C LEU A 150 10.85 3.09 7.95
N GLN A 151 9.61 3.57 7.86
CA GLN A 151 8.81 3.90 9.04
C GLN A 151 8.49 2.66 9.89
N VAL A 152 8.21 1.52 9.23
CA VAL A 152 7.99 0.23 9.93
C VAL A 152 9.28 -0.22 10.62
N VAL A 153 10.43 -0.15 9.96
CA VAL A 153 11.74 -0.49 10.53
C VAL A 153 12.01 0.34 11.79
N GLU A 154 11.83 1.66 11.73
CA GLU A 154 12.03 2.54 12.89
C GLU A 154 11.08 2.20 14.05
N ALA A 155 9.81 1.90 13.75
CA ALA A 155 8.84 1.50 14.77
C ALA A 155 9.26 0.20 15.46
N VAL A 156 9.68 -0.81 14.70
CA VAL A 156 10.11 -2.11 15.24
C VAL A 156 11.39 -1.98 16.08
N GLU A 157 12.35 -1.18 15.63
CA GLU A 157 13.58 -0.90 16.37
C GLU A 157 13.30 -0.21 17.72
N ARG A 158 12.40 0.79 17.75
CA ARG A 158 12.01 1.46 19.01
C ARG A 158 11.37 0.51 20.00
N LEU A 159 10.46 -0.35 19.52
CA LEU A 159 9.81 -1.38 20.34
C LEU A 159 10.84 -2.37 20.90
N ALA A 160 11.78 -2.84 20.06
CA ALA A 160 12.83 -3.75 20.48
C ALA A 160 13.82 -3.13 21.49
N ALA A 161 14.07 -1.81 21.40
CA ALA A 161 14.90 -1.07 22.34
C ALA A 161 14.22 -0.79 23.69
N GLY A 162 12.97 -1.20 23.89
CA GLY A 162 12.20 -0.91 25.11
C GLY A 162 12.01 0.59 25.35
N THR A 163 12.14 1.41 24.30
CA THR A 163 11.96 2.86 24.39
C THR A 163 10.46 3.14 24.25
N PRO A 164 9.76 3.57 25.32
CA PRO A 164 8.35 3.89 25.22
C PRO A 164 8.16 5.06 24.23
N PRO A 165 7.00 5.16 23.56
CA PRO A 165 6.71 6.28 22.68
C PRO A 165 6.87 7.59 23.48
N ALA A 166 7.50 8.60 22.88
CA ALA A 166 7.54 9.91 23.48
C ALA A 166 6.10 10.42 23.63
N SER A 167 5.65 10.53 24.89
CA SER A 167 4.34 11.02 25.38
C SER A 167 3.07 10.21 25.07
N GLU A 168 2.32 9.94 26.14
CA GLU A 168 0.95 9.38 26.21
C GLU A 168 -0.13 10.35 25.68
N ASP A 169 0.00 10.85 24.45
CA ASP A 169 -1.10 11.56 23.75
C ASP A 169 -1.34 11.05 22.31
N ALA A 170 -0.82 9.88 21.97
CA ALA A 170 -1.10 9.22 20.69
C ALA A 170 -1.93 7.94 20.90
N PRO A 171 -3.22 7.90 20.53
CA PRO A 171 -3.90 6.63 20.36
C PRO A 171 -3.22 5.85 19.24
N ALA A 172 -3.31 4.51 19.29
CA ALA A 172 -2.60 3.53 18.46
C ALA A 172 -2.85 3.58 16.92
N SER A 173 -3.26 4.73 16.39
CA SER A 173 -3.51 5.03 14.98
C SER A 173 -2.36 5.82 14.30
N HIS A 174 -1.26 6.10 15.01
CA HIS A 174 -0.32 7.17 14.63
C HIS A 174 0.96 6.77 13.86
N VAL A 175 1.09 5.53 13.37
CA VAL A 175 2.17 5.17 12.41
C VAL A 175 1.69 5.24 10.96
N LEU A 176 0.37 5.18 10.70
CA LEU A 176 -0.21 5.30 9.35
C LEU A 176 -0.90 6.65 9.07
N LEU A 177 -1.07 7.54 10.06
CA LEU A 177 -1.83 8.80 9.90
C LEU A 177 -1.02 10.10 10.06
N SER A 178 0.29 10.06 10.31
CA SER A 178 1.09 11.30 10.41
C SER A 178 1.32 12.00 9.05
N ALA A 179 0.92 11.37 7.95
CA ALA A 179 1.00 11.94 6.60
C ALA A 179 -0.20 12.84 6.21
N TYR A 180 -1.31 12.86 6.96
CA TYR A 180 -2.56 13.51 6.51
C TYR A 180 -3.07 14.70 7.33
N SER A 181 -2.37 15.13 8.40
CA SER A 181 -2.85 16.24 9.27
C SER A 181 -1.98 17.51 9.28
N ARG A 182 -1.21 17.79 8.22
CA ARG A 182 -0.72 19.16 7.99
C ARG A 182 -1.48 19.80 6.85
N GLY A 183 -2.63 20.40 7.16
CA GLY A 183 -3.40 21.15 6.20
C GLY A 183 -4.69 21.78 6.69
N LEU A 184 -4.84 22.10 7.97
CA LEU A 184 -5.89 23.02 8.44
C LEU A 184 -5.36 23.91 9.57
N HIS A 185 -4.65 24.97 9.18
CA HIS A 185 -4.72 26.30 9.78
C HIS A 185 -4.49 27.34 8.70
#